data_AF-A0AAV5IGA5-F1
#
_entry.id   AF-A0AAV5IGA5-F1
#
_cell.length_a   1.000
_cell.length_b   1.000
_cell.length_c   1.000
_cell.angle_alpha   90.00
_cell.angle_beta   90.00
_cell.angle_gamma   90.00
#
_symmetry.space_group_name_H-M   'P 1'
#
loop_
_entity.id
_entity.type
_entity.pdbx_description
1 polymer ?
#
loop_
_entity_poly.entity_id
_entity_poly.type
_entity_poly.pdbx_seq_one_letter_code
_entity_poly.pdbx_strand_id
1 'polypeptide(L)'
;MGGSMKDVQSKVELDNLRQSGAPIILHFWASWCEASKHMDSVFSHLSTDFPHAHFLRVEAEEQPEISEAYSVSAVPYFVFFKGTILGDLTLESIRDEKVKFGTFDILLDNEVREGLKKFSNWPTFPQLYCKGELLGGCDIAIAMHESGELKEVFRDHGVDAAGTEPGTGGISESTGLSVTLTSRLESLINSSPVMLFMKGKPDEPKCGFSRKVVEILRQEKVDFESFDILTDDEVRQGLKVHSNWSSYPQLYIRGELIGGSDIVLEMQKSGELEKVLTEKGIIKKESLEDRLKSLITSSPVMLFMKGTPDAPRCGFSSKVVNALKEEGVTFGSFDILTDEEVRQGLKVFSNWPTFPQLYYKGELIGGCDIVMELQSSGELKATLSE
;
A
#
# COMPACT_ATOMS: atom_id res chain seq x y z
N MET A 1 36.56 -24.94 6.91
CA MET A 1 36.57 -24.27 8.23
C MET A 1 35.36 -23.36 8.24
N GLY A 2 34.46 -23.50 9.22
CA GLY A 2 33.12 -22.91 9.21
C GLY A 2 33.11 -21.38 9.16
N GLY A 3 32.06 -20.82 8.52
CA GLY A 3 31.88 -19.38 8.36
C GLY A 3 31.77 -18.69 9.72
N SER A 4 32.83 -18.00 10.12
CA SER A 4 32.85 -17.15 11.30
C SER A 4 32.74 -15.70 10.87
N MET A 5 31.86 -14.92 11.52
CA MET A 5 31.88 -13.47 11.43
C MET A 5 33.26 -12.94 11.84
N LYS A 6 33.77 -11.94 11.10
CA LYS A 6 35.06 -11.32 11.40
C LYS A 6 34.98 -9.80 11.31
N ASP A 7 35.43 -9.11 12.34
CA ASP A 7 35.60 -7.66 12.30
C ASP A 7 36.84 -7.29 11.48
N VAL A 8 36.67 -6.36 10.56
CA VAL A 8 37.70 -5.83 9.67
C VAL A 8 38.31 -4.60 10.32
N GLN A 9 39.64 -4.60 10.47
CA GLN A 9 40.36 -3.58 11.21
C GLN A 9 41.10 -2.59 10.30
N SER A 10 41.13 -2.83 8.99
CA SER A 10 41.71 -1.92 8.01
C SER A 10 41.21 -2.18 6.59
N LYS A 11 41.30 -1.15 5.74
CA LYS A 11 40.99 -1.29 4.31
C LYS A 11 41.91 -2.27 3.59
N VAL A 12 43.20 -2.31 3.96
CA VAL A 12 44.16 -3.27 3.40
C VAL A 12 43.74 -4.71 3.70
N GLU A 13 43.25 -4.98 4.91
CA GLU A 13 42.70 -6.29 5.27
C GLU A 13 41.47 -6.64 4.42
N LEU A 14 40.55 -5.69 4.24
CA LEU A 14 39.38 -5.86 3.40
C LEU A 14 39.77 -6.18 1.94
N ASP A 15 40.70 -5.41 1.38
CA ASP A 15 41.15 -5.58 0.00
C ASP A 15 41.87 -6.92 -0.22
N ASN A 16 42.63 -7.39 0.77
CA ASN A 16 43.23 -8.73 0.73
C ASN A 16 42.17 -9.83 0.77
N LEU A 17 41.12 -9.67 1.60
CA LEU A 17 40.01 -10.64 1.64
C LEU A 17 39.24 -10.65 0.32
N ARG A 18 39.09 -9.52 -0.35
CA ARG A 18 38.45 -9.43 -1.67
C ARG A 18 39.22 -10.17 -2.77
N GLN A 19 40.54 -10.34 -2.62
CA GLN A 19 41.35 -11.11 -3.56
C GLN A 19 41.15 -12.62 -3.43
N SER A 20 40.47 -13.11 -2.38
CA SER A 20 40.21 -14.54 -2.18
C SER A 20 39.22 -15.13 -3.18
N GLY A 21 38.43 -14.29 -3.86
CA GLY A 21 37.41 -14.70 -4.81
C GLY A 21 36.10 -15.17 -4.16
N ALA A 22 36.09 -15.43 -2.86
CA ALA A 22 34.90 -15.85 -2.14
C ALA A 22 33.87 -14.70 -2.04
N PRO A 23 32.56 -15.00 -2.00
CA PRO A 23 31.55 -14.00 -1.70
C PRO A 23 31.84 -13.35 -0.35
N ILE A 24 31.71 -12.03 -0.24
CA ILE A 24 31.89 -11.27 0.99
C ILE A 24 30.59 -10.54 1.30
N ILE A 25 30.17 -10.55 2.54
CA ILE A 25 29.11 -9.70 3.04
C ILE A 25 29.75 -8.80 4.09
N LEU A 26 29.68 -7.49 3.92
CA LEU A 26 30.08 -6.49 4.91
C LEU A 26 28.85 -5.98 5.64
N HIS A 27 28.93 -5.94 6.95
CA HIS A 27 27.98 -5.28 7.85
C HIS A 27 28.68 -4.10 8.51
N PHE A 28 28.32 -2.88 8.12
CA PHE A 28 28.71 -1.64 8.78
C PHE A 28 27.80 -1.40 9.99
N TRP A 29 28.40 -1.26 11.15
CA TRP A 29 27.71 -1.17 12.44
C TRP A 29 28.29 -0.06 13.31
N ALA A 30 27.58 0.31 14.37
CA ALA A 30 28.12 1.14 15.45
C ALA A 30 27.63 0.65 16.82
N SER A 31 28.46 0.76 17.85
CA SER A 31 28.18 0.28 19.21
C SER A 31 26.96 0.93 19.87
N TRP A 32 26.67 2.18 19.53
CA TRP A 32 25.50 2.93 20.00
C TRP A 32 24.18 2.61 19.26
N CYS A 33 24.23 1.87 18.15
CA CYS A 33 23.06 1.58 17.33
C CYS A 33 22.41 0.24 17.73
N GLU A 34 21.26 0.29 18.42
CA GLU A 34 20.50 -0.92 18.83
C GLU A 34 20.08 -1.80 17.64
N ALA A 35 19.72 -1.20 16.50
CA ALA A 35 19.39 -1.96 15.29
C ALA A 35 20.60 -2.76 14.77
N SER A 36 21.83 -2.24 14.94
CA SER A 36 23.05 -2.99 14.59
C SER A 36 23.23 -4.23 15.46
N LYS A 37 22.90 -4.16 16.76
CA LYS A 37 22.97 -5.30 17.69
C LYS A 37 21.98 -6.41 17.32
N HIS A 38 20.77 -6.04 16.90
CA HIS A 38 19.79 -7.00 16.38
C HIS A 38 20.30 -7.66 15.10
N MET A 39 20.88 -6.87 14.19
CA MET A 39 21.42 -7.36 12.95
C MET A 39 22.64 -8.27 13.12
N ASP A 40 23.47 -8.06 14.15
CA ASP A 40 24.57 -8.97 14.48
C ASP A 40 24.09 -10.41 14.75
N SER A 41 22.92 -10.57 15.40
CA SER A 41 22.34 -11.89 15.63
C SER A 41 21.96 -12.56 14.29
N VAL A 42 21.30 -11.83 13.40
CA VAL A 42 20.91 -12.32 12.07
C VAL A 42 22.15 -12.66 11.24
N PHE A 43 23.16 -11.78 11.26
CA PHE A 43 24.41 -11.95 10.53
C PHE A 43 25.18 -13.19 10.98
N SER A 44 25.13 -13.50 12.27
CA SER A 44 25.74 -14.70 12.85
C SER A 44 25.10 -15.99 12.34
N HIS A 45 23.76 -16.04 12.33
CA HIS A 45 23.03 -17.20 11.80
C HIS A 45 23.35 -17.41 10.31
N LEU A 46 23.31 -16.33 9.51
CA LEU A 46 23.63 -16.40 8.08
C LEU A 46 25.07 -16.87 7.82
N SER A 47 26.03 -16.48 8.68
CA SER A 47 27.42 -16.96 8.53
C SER A 47 27.57 -18.47 8.72
N THR A 48 26.66 -19.08 9.48
CA THR A 48 26.59 -20.53 9.67
C THR A 48 25.95 -21.22 8.46
N ASP A 49 24.86 -20.63 7.93
CA ASP A 49 24.11 -21.18 6.79
C ASP A 49 24.89 -21.07 5.47
N PHE A 50 25.77 -20.08 5.35
CA PHE A 50 26.56 -19.81 4.14
C PHE A 50 28.08 -19.87 4.41
N PRO A 51 28.65 -21.06 4.72
CA PRO A 51 30.05 -21.19 5.13
C PRO A 51 31.07 -20.91 4.01
N HIS A 52 30.60 -20.78 2.77
CA HIS A 52 31.42 -20.47 1.59
C HIS A 52 31.62 -18.96 1.38
N ALA A 53 30.95 -18.11 2.16
CA ALA A 53 31.06 -16.67 2.09
C ALA A 53 31.77 -16.10 3.33
N HIS A 54 32.48 -14.98 3.15
CA HIS A 54 33.07 -14.21 4.24
C HIS A 54 32.03 -13.24 4.80
N PHE A 55 31.65 -13.44 6.06
CA PHE A 55 30.81 -12.51 6.81
C PHE A 55 31.72 -11.57 7.59
N LEU A 56 31.79 -10.34 7.13
CA LEU A 56 32.70 -9.32 7.63
C LEU A 56 31.92 -8.17 8.26
N ARG A 57 32.47 -7.61 9.33
CA ARG A 57 31.90 -6.47 10.04
C ARG A 57 32.86 -5.31 10.03
N VAL A 58 32.33 -4.10 9.90
CA VAL A 58 33.10 -2.86 9.91
C VAL A 58 32.45 -1.90 10.89
N GLU A 59 33.17 -1.49 11.93
CA GLU A 59 32.67 -0.42 12.79
C GLU A 59 32.82 0.92 12.04
N ALA A 60 31.68 1.53 11.70
CA ALA A 60 31.65 2.60 10.70
C ALA A 60 32.41 3.87 11.15
N GLU A 61 32.46 4.12 12.46
CA GLU A 61 33.13 5.28 13.04
C GLU A 61 34.64 5.06 13.24
N GLU A 62 35.05 3.82 13.54
CA GLU A 62 36.46 3.47 13.73
C GLU A 62 37.20 3.21 12.41
N GLN A 63 36.44 2.97 11.32
CA GLN A 63 36.99 2.69 9.98
C GLN A 63 36.51 3.71 8.93
N PRO A 64 36.80 5.03 9.10
CA PRO A 64 36.25 6.08 8.24
C PRO A 64 36.69 5.95 6.77
N GLU A 65 37.91 5.46 6.51
CA GLU A 65 38.39 5.24 5.14
C GLU A 65 37.58 4.16 4.40
N ILE A 66 37.14 3.13 5.13
CA ILE A 66 36.29 2.07 4.57
C ILE A 66 34.87 2.63 4.39
N SER A 67 34.33 3.29 5.41
CA SER A 67 32.99 3.89 5.38
C SER A 67 32.83 4.90 4.23
N GLU A 68 33.84 5.76 4.00
CA GLU A 68 33.85 6.72 2.89
C GLU A 68 33.89 6.00 1.53
N ALA A 69 34.73 4.97 1.39
CA ALA A 69 34.83 4.18 0.15
C ALA A 69 33.49 3.54 -0.26
N TYR A 70 32.60 3.28 0.69
CA TYR A 70 31.26 2.73 0.46
C TYR A 70 30.13 3.73 0.67
N SER A 71 30.44 5.02 0.85
CA SER A 71 29.46 6.09 1.06
C SER A 71 28.46 5.79 2.19
N VAL A 72 28.95 5.23 3.29
CA VAL A 72 28.13 4.88 4.46
C VAL A 72 27.73 6.15 5.19
N SER A 73 26.43 6.44 5.23
CA SER A 73 25.85 7.62 5.90
C SER A 73 24.94 7.29 7.08
N ALA A 74 24.60 6.00 7.26
CA ALA A 74 23.80 5.49 8.36
C ALA A 74 24.15 4.02 8.63
N VAL A 75 23.89 3.53 9.85
CA VAL A 75 24.09 2.12 10.26
C VAL A 75 22.83 1.57 10.94
N PRO A 76 22.51 0.27 10.79
CA PRO A 76 23.29 -0.77 10.11
C PRO A 76 23.23 -0.64 8.58
N TYR A 77 24.35 -0.90 7.89
CA TYR A 77 24.45 -0.81 6.43
C TYR A 77 25.20 -2.02 5.88
N PHE A 78 24.74 -2.59 4.77
CA PHE A 78 25.29 -3.84 4.24
C PHE A 78 25.81 -3.69 2.83
N VAL A 79 26.95 -4.32 2.54
CA VAL A 79 27.55 -4.39 1.20
C VAL A 79 27.88 -5.83 0.87
N PHE A 80 27.50 -6.29 -0.31
CA PHE A 80 27.74 -7.66 -0.76
C PHE A 80 28.72 -7.65 -1.93
N PHE A 81 29.76 -8.48 -1.87
CA PHE A 81 30.75 -8.69 -2.92
C PHE A 81 30.71 -10.15 -3.36
N LYS A 82 30.98 -10.39 -4.63
CA LYS A 82 31.43 -11.70 -5.11
C LYS A 82 32.67 -11.47 -5.96
N GLY A 83 33.70 -12.27 -5.74
CA GLY A 83 34.92 -12.24 -6.52
C GLY A 83 34.60 -12.40 -7.99
N THR A 84 35.02 -11.40 -8.77
CA THR A 84 34.79 -11.29 -10.21
C THR A 84 33.30 -11.21 -10.57
N ILE A 85 32.82 -9.96 -10.52
CA ILE A 85 31.50 -9.50 -10.97
C ILE A 85 30.38 -10.05 -10.05
N LEU A 86 29.42 -9.18 -9.68
CA LEU A 86 28.06 -9.52 -9.20
C LEU A 86 27.26 -10.28 -10.29
N GLY A 87 27.97 -11.12 -11.03
CA GLY A 87 27.60 -11.80 -12.23
C GLY A 87 27.22 -13.22 -11.92
N ASP A 88 27.97 -14.02 -11.16
CA ASP A 88 27.78 -15.48 -11.31
C ASP A 88 26.40 -16.08 -10.91
N LEU A 89 25.56 -15.49 -10.05
CA LEU A 89 24.20 -16.06 -9.83
C LEU A 89 23.23 -15.70 -10.97
N THR A 90 23.24 -14.42 -11.37
CA THR A 90 22.50 -13.94 -12.53
C THR A 90 23.06 -14.51 -13.83
N LEU A 91 24.37 -14.68 -13.92
CA LEU A 91 25.09 -15.19 -15.08
C LEU A 91 25.05 -16.71 -15.15
N GLU A 92 24.98 -17.46 -14.04
CA GLU A 92 24.64 -18.90 -14.10
C GLU A 92 23.23 -19.06 -14.65
N SER A 93 22.27 -18.29 -14.12
CA SER A 93 20.88 -18.25 -14.60
C SER A 93 20.81 -17.90 -16.11
N ILE A 94 21.61 -16.94 -16.59
CA ILE A 94 21.66 -16.53 -18.01
C ILE A 94 22.51 -17.49 -18.88
N ARG A 95 23.58 -18.08 -18.33
CA ARG A 95 24.45 -19.04 -19.04
C ARG A 95 23.70 -20.35 -19.29
N ASP A 96 22.84 -20.77 -18.36
CA ASP A 96 21.93 -21.89 -18.55
C ASP A 96 20.95 -21.65 -19.71
N GLU A 97 20.66 -20.38 -20.03
CA GLU A 97 19.87 -19.99 -21.21
C GLU A 97 20.64 -19.97 -22.53
N LYS A 98 21.96 -20.22 -22.52
CA LYS A 98 22.82 -20.26 -23.72
C LYS A 98 22.77 -18.98 -24.58
N VAL A 99 22.49 -17.85 -23.95
CA VAL A 99 22.42 -16.52 -24.58
C VAL A 99 23.81 -15.84 -24.60
N LYS A 100 24.14 -15.12 -25.69
CA LYS A 100 25.32 -14.24 -25.71
C LYS A 100 25.03 -12.98 -24.89
N PHE A 101 25.87 -12.69 -23.90
CA PHE A 101 25.76 -11.47 -23.08
C PHE A 101 27.12 -10.76 -22.95
N GLY A 102 27.07 -9.46 -22.68
CA GLY A 102 28.22 -8.66 -22.27
C GLY A 102 28.13 -8.29 -20.80
N THR A 103 29.26 -7.93 -20.19
CA THR A 103 29.32 -7.43 -18.80
C THR A 103 30.05 -6.11 -18.78
N PHE A 104 29.59 -5.16 -17.96
CA PHE A 104 30.28 -3.91 -17.69
C PHE A 104 30.44 -3.73 -16.18
N ASP A 105 31.69 -3.51 -15.74
CA ASP A 105 31.98 -3.29 -14.33
C ASP A 105 31.79 -1.81 -13.96
N ILE A 106 30.62 -1.51 -13.39
CA ILE A 106 30.26 -0.16 -12.91
C ILE A 106 31.14 0.31 -11.74
N LEU A 107 31.98 -0.55 -11.17
CA LEU A 107 32.91 -0.14 -10.13
C LEU A 107 34.10 0.64 -10.68
N LEU A 108 34.40 0.48 -11.97
CA LEU A 108 35.52 1.13 -12.64
C LEU A 108 35.23 2.58 -13.04
N ASP A 109 33.95 2.99 -13.06
CA ASP A 109 33.52 4.30 -13.52
C ASP A 109 32.38 4.85 -12.65
N ASN A 110 32.69 5.84 -11.81
CA ASN A 110 31.74 6.48 -10.91
C ASN A 110 30.69 7.33 -11.66
N GLU A 111 31.06 7.94 -12.79
CA GLU A 111 30.13 8.75 -13.58
C GLU A 111 29.08 7.85 -14.22
N VAL A 112 29.50 6.71 -14.77
CA VAL A 112 28.59 5.68 -15.29
C VAL A 112 27.74 5.09 -14.15
N ARG A 113 28.30 4.82 -12.97
CA ARG A 113 27.55 4.27 -11.83
C ARG A 113 26.41 5.19 -11.38
N GLU A 114 26.70 6.47 -11.18
CA GLU A 114 25.72 7.44 -10.71
C GLU A 114 24.77 7.88 -11.83
N GLY A 115 25.27 7.98 -13.06
CA GLY A 115 24.46 8.23 -14.25
C GLY A 115 23.47 7.10 -14.52
N LEU A 116 23.89 5.85 -14.40
CA LEU A 116 23.07 4.68 -14.71
C LEU A 116 21.97 4.46 -13.67
N LYS A 117 22.20 4.73 -12.37
CA LYS A 117 21.12 4.76 -11.36
C LYS A 117 20.03 5.76 -11.69
N LYS A 118 20.41 6.96 -12.15
CA LYS A 118 19.46 8.01 -12.55
C LYS A 118 18.74 7.67 -13.85
N PHE A 119 19.47 7.17 -14.84
CA PHE A 119 18.93 6.79 -16.15
C PHE A 119 17.92 5.63 -16.04
N SER A 120 18.26 4.64 -15.23
CA SER A 120 17.43 3.45 -15.00
C SER A 120 16.29 3.66 -14.02
N ASN A 121 16.34 4.77 -13.26
CA ASN A 121 15.52 4.98 -12.07
C ASN A 121 15.57 3.76 -11.09
N TRP A 122 16.75 3.10 -11.00
CA TRP A 122 16.96 1.90 -10.19
C TRP A 122 18.06 2.14 -9.15
N PRO A 123 17.80 1.90 -7.85
CA PRO A 123 18.70 2.36 -6.79
C PRO A 123 19.98 1.52 -6.62
N THR A 124 19.99 0.28 -7.10
CA THR A 124 21.02 -0.72 -6.78
C THR A 124 21.66 -1.37 -8.02
N PHE A 125 22.77 -2.08 -7.83
CA PHE A 125 23.43 -2.93 -8.83
C PHE A 125 23.55 -4.35 -8.28
N PRO A 126 23.61 -5.41 -9.12
CA PRO A 126 23.71 -5.40 -10.59
C PRO A 126 22.39 -5.01 -11.26
N GLN A 127 22.47 -4.51 -12.49
CA GLN A 127 21.32 -4.20 -13.33
C GLN A 127 21.42 -5.04 -14.60
N LEU A 128 20.41 -5.87 -14.88
CA LEU A 128 20.35 -6.69 -16.08
C LEU A 128 19.62 -5.95 -17.18
N TYR A 129 20.26 -5.81 -18.34
CA TYR A 129 19.67 -5.20 -19.51
C TYR A 129 19.53 -6.19 -20.66
N CYS A 130 18.40 -6.14 -21.37
CA CYS A 130 18.20 -6.85 -22.63
C CYS A 130 17.89 -5.83 -23.73
N LYS A 131 18.71 -5.79 -24.79
CA LYS A 131 18.59 -4.82 -25.91
C LYS A 131 18.44 -3.34 -25.50
N GLY A 132 19.00 -2.96 -24.35
CA GLY A 132 18.94 -1.59 -23.83
C GLY A 132 17.81 -1.33 -22.83
N GLU A 133 16.93 -2.31 -22.60
CA GLU A 133 15.87 -2.23 -21.59
C GLU A 133 16.30 -2.85 -20.27
N LEU A 134 16.01 -2.18 -19.14
CA LEU A 134 16.30 -2.72 -17.81
C LEU A 134 15.28 -3.82 -17.47
N LEU A 135 15.77 -5.04 -17.28
CA LEU A 135 14.96 -6.15 -16.79
C LEU A 135 14.86 -6.15 -15.25
N GLY A 136 15.87 -5.62 -14.56
CA GLY A 136 15.87 -5.43 -13.11
C GLY A 136 17.18 -5.81 -12.44
N GLY A 137 17.12 -5.88 -11.11
CA GLY A 137 18.25 -6.29 -10.27
C GLY A 137 18.46 -7.81 -10.22
N CYS A 138 19.41 -8.24 -9.39
CA CYS A 138 19.75 -9.64 -9.16
C CYS A 138 18.51 -10.50 -8.81
N ASP A 139 17.75 -10.03 -7.83
CA ASP A 139 16.61 -10.73 -7.22
C ASP A 139 15.50 -10.96 -8.25
N ILE A 140 15.29 -10.00 -9.14
CA ILE A 140 14.30 -10.08 -10.21
C ILE A 140 14.76 -11.04 -11.29
N ALA A 141 16.01 -10.93 -11.74
CA ALA A 141 16.54 -11.81 -12.77
C ALA A 141 16.55 -13.28 -12.33
N ILE A 142 16.85 -13.56 -11.05
CA ILE A 142 16.78 -14.91 -10.47
C ILE A 142 15.32 -15.39 -10.44
N ALA A 143 14.39 -14.58 -9.94
CA ALA A 143 12.97 -14.94 -9.91
C ALA A 143 12.38 -15.17 -11.32
N MET A 144 12.83 -14.41 -12.32
CA MET A 144 12.46 -14.61 -13.72
C MET A 144 13.03 -15.91 -14.28
N HIS A 145 14.25 -16.29 -13.90
CA HIS A 145 14.85 -17.56 -14.32
C HIS A 145 14.15 -18.76 -13.68
N GLU A 146 13.93 -18.73 -12.36
CA GLU A 146 13.25 -19.80 -11.62
C GLU A 146 11.82 -20.03 -12.12
N SER A 147 11.12 -18.96 -12.51
CA SER A 147 9.77 -19.03 -13.06
C SER A 147 9.72 -19.36 -14.55
N GLY A 148 10.86 -19.31 -15.25
CA GLY A 148 10.96 -19.46 -16.71
C GLY A 148 10.64 -18.19 -17.52
N GLU A 149 10.19 -17.11 -16.89
CA GLU A 149 9.88 -15.81 -17.51
C GLU A 149 11.11 -15.19 -18.22
N LEU A 150 12.33 -15.48 -17.74
CA LEU A 150 13.56 -14.94 -18.33
C LEU A 150 13.81 -15.44 -19.77
N LYS A 151 13.47 -16.71 -20.05
CA LYS A 151 13.54 -17.30 -21.40
C LYS A 151 12.61 -16.59 -22.38
N GLU A 152 11.41 -16.29 -21.90
CA GLU A 152 10.39 -15.64 -22.70
C GLU A 152 10.81 -14.22 -23.04
N VAL A 153 11.32 -13.48 -22.05
CA VAL A 153 11.86 -12.14 -22.27
C VAL A 153 13.00 -12.14 -23.28
N PHE A 154 13.94 -13.10 -23.25
CA PHE A 154 15.00 -13.17 -24.27
C PHE A 154 14.46 -13.45 -25.67
N ARG A 155 13.51 -14.38 -25.80
CA ARG A 155 12.84 -14.68 -27.08
C ARG A 155 12.12 -13.45 -27.64
N ASP A 156 11.40 -12.73 -26.79
CA ASP A 156 10.62 -11.55 -27.18
C ASP A 156 11.53 -10.40 -27.64
N HIS A 157 12.75 -10.33 -27.10
CA HIS A 157 13.79 -9.38 -27.52
C HIS A 157 14.65 -9.87 -28.71
N GLY A 158 14.28 -10.99 -29.34
CA GLY A 158 15.01 -11.58 -30.47
C GLY A 158 16.44 -12.01 -30.08
N VAL A 159 16.63 -12.43 -28.84
CA VAL A 159 17.90 -12.93 -28.31
C VAL A 159 17.83 -14.45 -28.29
N ASP A 160 18.19 -15.06 -29.42
CA ASP A 160 18.22 -16.52 -29.55
C ASP A 160 19.50 -17.13 -28.97
N ALA A 161 19.36 -18.31 -28.36
CA ALA A 161 20.49 -19.15 -27.95
C ALA A 161 21.36 -19.45 -29.18
N ALA A 162 22.66 -19.16 -29.08
CA ALA A 162 23.53 -18.88 -30.23
C ALA A 162 23.35 -19.77 -31.49
N GLY A 163 23.15 -19.09 -32.63
CA GLY A 163 23.37 -19.60 -33.99
C GLY A 163 23.36 -18.51 -35.08
N THR A 164 24.56 -18.10 -35.54
CA THR A 164 24.93 -17.36 -36.80
C THR A 164 24.84 -15.81 -36.86
N GLU A 165 25.93 -15.18 -37.33
CA GLU A 165 26.14 -13.73 -37.61
C GLU A 165 25.74 -13.32 -39.06
N PRO A 166 25.99 -12.08 -39.55
CA PRO A 166 25.56 -10.76 -39.05
C PRO A 166 24.73 -10.02 -40.13
N GLY A 167 23.71 -9.26 -39.72
CA GLY A 167 22.88 -8.45 -40.63
C GLY A 167 22.75 -7.00 -40.18
N THR A 168 23.25 -6.09 -41.02
CA THR A 168 23.12 -4.64 -40.93
C THR A 168 21.67 -4.14 -41.05
N GLY A 169 21.33 -3.09 -40.29
CA GLY A 169 20.14 -2.25 -40.48
C GLY A 169 19.07 -2.48 -39.41
N GLY A 170 18.49 -1.49 -38.76
CA GLY A 170 18.63 -0.05 -38.85
C GLY A 170 18.14 0.58 -37.55
N ILE A 171 18.43 1.87 -37.40
CA ILE A 171 17.96 2.69 -36.30
C ILE A 171 16.41 2.78 -36.42
N SER A 172 15.69 2.39 -35.38
CA SER A 172 14.26 2.70 -35.18
C SER A 172 14.07 2.87 -33.65
N GLU A 173 14.25 4.10 -33.19
CA GLU A 173 13.20 5.08 -32.84
C GLU A 173 12.59 4.87 -31.45
N SER A 174 13.07 5.73 -30.54
CA SER A 174 12.55 6.23 -29.25
C SER A 174 11.86 5.29 -28.25
N THR A 175 12.39 5.38 -27.02
CA THR A 175 11.89 5.10 -25.67
C THR A 175 10.53 5.75 -25.30
N GLY A 176 9.59 5.86 -26.24
CA GLY A 176 8.24 6.36 -25.99
C GLY A 176 7.21 5.26 -26.16
N LEU A 177 6.25 5.14 -25.24
CA LEU A 177 5.02 4.42 -25.53
C LEU A 177 4.43 4.99 -26.83
N SER A 178 3.96 4.12 -27.72
CA SER A 178 3.25 4.58 -28.91
C SER A 178 2.09 5.48 -28.47
N VAL A 179 1.84 6.58 -29.20
CA VAL A 179 0.75 7.51 -28.88
C VAL A 179 -0.58 6.78 -28.73
N THR A 180 -0.80 5.74 -29.54
CA THR A 180 -1.97 4.86 -29.48
C THR A 180 -2.05 4.05 -28.19
N LEU A 181 -0.94 3.52 -27.68
CA LEU A 181 -0.93 2.78 -26.42
C LEU A 181 -1.10 3.71 -25.22
N THR A 182 -0.48 4.88 -25.22
CA THR A 182 -0.66 5.89 -24.15
C THR A 182 -2.14 6.28 -24.02
N SER A 183 -2.82 6.61 -25.12
CA SER A 183 -4.25 6.94 -25.09
C SER A 183 -5.11 5.75 -24.62
N ARG A 184 -4.73 4.52 -24.99
CA ARG A 184 -5.41 3.30 -24.52
C ARG A 184 -5.29 3.13 -23.00
N LEU A 185 -4.09 3.34 -22.45
CA LEU A 185 -3.85 3.26 -21.01
C LEU A 185 -4.63 4.33 -20.25
N GLU A 186 -4.58 5.59 -20.72
CA GLU A 186 -5.35 6.68 -20.12
C GLU A 186 -6.85 6.39 -20.14
N SER A 187 -7.38 5.84 -21.23
CA SER A 187 -8.78 5.44 -21.33
C SER A 187 -9.14 4.33 -20.33
N LEU A 188 -8.25 3.36 -20.10
CA LEU A 188 -8.49 2.29 -19.13
C LEU A 188 -8.41 2.82 -17.69
N ILE A 189 -7.40 3.63 -17.38
CA ILE A 189 -7.22 4.27 -16.06
C ILE A 189 -8.44 5.11 -15.69
N ASN A 190 -9.01 5.83 -16.65
CA ASN A 190 -10.16 6.72 -16.43
C ASN A 190 -11.52 6.06 -16.70
N SER A 191 -11.56 4.75 -16.99
CA SER A 191 -12.82 4.04 -17.26
C SER A 191 -13.75 4.00 -16.04
N SER A 192 -13.17 4.05 -14.84
CA SER A 192 -13.89 4.09 -13.57
C SER A 192 -13.25 5.07 -12.58
N PRO A 193 -14.02 5.73 -11.69
CA PRO A 193 -13.47 6.57 -10.62
C PRO A 193 -12.51 5.83 -9.68
N VAL A 194 -12.67 4.52 -9.52
CA VAL A 194 -11.74 3.65 -8.79
C VAL A 194 -11.41 2.46 -9.68
N MET A 195 -10.17 2.41 -10.16
CA MET A 195 -9.73 1.43 -11.14
C MET A 195 -8.55 0.62 -10.59
N LEU A 196 -8.71 -0.71 -10.54
CA LEU A 196 -7.71 -1.64 -10.00
C LEU A 196 -7.12 -2.52 -11.10
N PHE A 197 -5.84 -2.33 -11.43
CA PHE A 197 -5.09 -3.23 -12.30
C PHE A 197 -4.50 -4.35 -11.46
N MET A 198 -4.93 -5.59 -11.68
CA MET A 198 -4.63 -6.73 -10.79
C MET A 198 -4.41 -8.03 -11.56
N LYS A 199 -3.84 -9.04 -10.89
CA LYS A 199 -3.69 -10.39 -11.42
C LYS A 199 -4.95 -11.21 -11.11
N GLY A 200 -5.72 -11.56 -12.13
CA GLY A 200 -7.03 -12.21 -12.00
C GLY A 200 -8.18 -11.22 -11.85
N LYS A 201 -9.33 -11.71 -11.35
CA LYS A 201 -10.56 -10.91 -11.14
C LYS A 201 -10.83 -10.69 -9.65
N PRO A 202 -11.67 -9.72 -9.25
CA PRO A 202 -11.98 -9.47 -7.84
C PRO A 202 -12.55 -10.69 -7.10
N ASP A 203 -13.37 -11.49 -7.78
CA ASP A 203 -13.94 -12.72 -7.21
C ASP A 203 -12.99 -13.92 -7.29
N GLU A 204 -12.00 -13.87 -8.19
CA GLU A 204 -11.02 -14.92 -8.42
C GLU A 204 -9.59 -14.34 -8.54
N PRO A 205 -9.03 -13.77 -7.45
CA PRO A 205 -7.72 -13.16 -7.49
C PRO A 205 -6.63 -14.23 -7.59
N LYS A 206 -5.73 -14.09 -8.58
CA LYS A 206 -4.64 -15.03 -8.87
C LYS A 206 -3.34 -14.71 -8.12
N CYS A 207 -3.33 -13.68 -7.29
CA CYS A 207 -2.19 -13.25 -6.50
C CYS A 207 -2.61 -12.76 -5.12
N GLY A 208 -1.85 -13.09 -4.07
CA GLY A 208 -2.13 -12.67 -2.69
C GLY A 208 -2.12 -11.15 -2.51
N PHE A 209 -1.24 -10.43 -3.21
CA PHE A 209 -1.20 -8.96 -3.18
C PHE A 209 -2.43 -8.33 -3.85
N SER A 210 -2.88 -8.89 -4.97
CA SER A 210 -4.12 -8.48 -5.63
C SER A 210 -5.34 -8.73 -4.74
N ARG A 211 -5.38 -9.87 -4.04
CA ARG A 211 -6.44 -10.18 -3.07
C ARG A 211 -6.51 -9.17 -1.94
N LYS A 212 -5.35 -8.77 -1.37
CA LYS A 212 -5.29 -7.77 -0.29
C LYS A 212 -5.97 -6.46 -0.68
N VAL A 213 -5.68 -5.92 -1.87
CA VAL A 213 -6.28 -4.65 -2.31
C VAL A 213 -7.79 -4.79 -2.52
N VAL A 214 -8.25 -5.91 -3.08
CA VAL A 214 -9.69 -6.20 -3.21
C VAL A 214 -10.39 -6.24 -1.85
N GLU A 215 -9.79 -6.90 -0.85
CA GLU A 215 -10.33 -6.98 0.51
C GLU A 215 -10.42 -5.61 1.16
N ILE A 216 -9.40 -4.76 1.00
CA ILE A 216 -9.39 -3.38 1.51
C ILE A 216 -10.55 -2.57 0.90
N LEU A 217 -10.67 -2.55 -0.43
CA LEU A 217 -11.74 -1.79 -1.09
C LEU A 217 -13.13 -2.26 -0.68
N ARG A 218 -13.33 -3.57 -0.47
CA ARG A 218 -14.59 -4.14 0.04
C ARG A 218 -14.86 -3.72 1.49
N GLN A 219 -13.85 -3.68 2.35
CA GLN A 219 -13.98 -3.23 3.74
C GLN A 219 -14.37 -1.74 3.81
N GLU A 220 -13.76 -0.90 2.97
CA GLU A 220 -14.09 0.52 2.84
C GLU A 220 -15.42 0.78 2.11
N LYS A 221 -16.12 -0.29 1.68
CA LYS A 221 -17.38 -0.23 0.91
C LYS A 221 -17.26 0.66 -0.33
N VAL A 222 -16.13 0.57 -1.01
CA VAL A 222 -15.85 1.31 -2.23
C VAL A 222 -16.27 0.47 -3.43
N ASP A 223 -17.12 1.04 -4.28
CA ASP A 223 -17.38 0.48 -5.61
C ASP A 223 -16.16 0.72 -6.51
N PHE A 224 -15.68 -0.32 -7.19
CA PHE A 224 -14.51 -0.24 -8.07
C PHE A 224 -14.64 -1.14 -9.30
N GLU A 225 -13.96 -0.78 -10.38
CA GLU A 225 -13.73 -1.66 -11.52
C GLU A 225 -12.30 -2.20 -11.50
N SER A 226 -12.07 -3.30 -12.23
CA SER A 226 -10.76 -3.95 -12.29
C SER A 226 -10.39 -4.42 -13.68
N PHE A 227 -9.10 -4.42 -13.99
CA PHE A 227 -8.54 -5.00 -15.21
C PHE A 227 -7.56 -6.13 -14.87
N ASP A 228 -7.76 -7.31 -15.49
CA ASP A 228 -6.85 -8.45 -15.32
C ASP A 228 -5.63 -8.29 -16.22
N ILE A 229 -4.50 -7.88 -15.64
CA ILE A 229 -3.25 -7.61 -16.37
C ILE A 229 -2.63 -8.89 -16.95
N LEU A 230 -3.10 -10.08 -16.59
CA LEU A 230 -2.62 -11.34 -17.16
C LEU A 230 -3.25 -11.62 -18.53
N THR A 231 -4.28 -10.87 -18.91
CA THR A 231 -5.00 -11.08 -20.18
C THR A 231 -4.45 -10.22 -21.32
N ASP A 232 -3.63 -9.21 -21.01
CA ASP A 232 -3.12 -8.26 -21.98
C ASP A 232 -1.71 -7.79 -21.59
N ASP A 233 -0.70 -8.34 -22.27
CA ASP A 233 0.70 -8.03 -21.95
C ASP A 233 1.10 -6.61 -22.39
N GLU A 234 0.48 -6.07 -23.45
CA GLU A 234 0.74 -4.71 -23.91
C GLU A 234 0.30 -3.68 -22.85
N VAL A 235 -0.89 -3.88 -22.27
CA VAL A 235 -1.36 -3.08 -21.13
C VAL A 235 -0.49 -3.34 -19.89
N ARG A 236 -0.12 -4.60 -19.62
CA ARG A 236 0.71 -4.97 -18.46
C ARG A 236 2.07 -4.28 -18.48
N GLN A 237 2.78 -4.27 -19.61
CA GLN A 237 4.09 -3.62 -19.70
C GLN A 237 3.93 -2.11 -19.85
N GLY A 238 3.01 -1.65 -20.69
CA GLY A 238 2.76 -0.24 -20.94
C GLY A 238 2.40 0.52 -19.66
N LEU A 239 1.56 -0.06 -18.81
CA LEU A 239 1.15 0.59 -17.56
C LEU A 239 2.29 0.70 -16.53
N LYS A 240 3.24 -0.26 -16.48
CA LYS A 240 4.45 -0.12 -15.63
C LYS A 240 5.30 1.08 -16.05
N VAL A 241 5.47 1.26 -17.36
CA VAL A 241 6.23 2.39 -17.92
C VAL A 241 5.48 3.70 -17.69
N HIS A 242 4.18 3.73 -17.97
CA HIS A 242 3.33 4.91 -17.80
C HIS A 242 3.26 5.39 -16.34
N SER A 243 3.14 4.45 -15.40
CA SER A 243 3.04 4.74 -13.96
C SER A 243 4.38 4.95 -13.27
N ASN A 244 5.49 4.61 -13.94
CA ASN A 244 6.81 4.45 -13.32
C ASN A 244 6.76 3.51 -12.09
N TRP A 245 5.96 2.43 -12.18
CA TRP A 245 5.71 1.48 -11.10
C TRP A 245 5.92 0.04 -11.55
N SER A 246 6.80 -0.71 -10.89
CA SER A 246 7.30 -2.00 -11.39
C SER A 246 6.39 -3.21 -11.12
N SER A 247 5.41 -3.08 -10.22
CA SER A 247 4.64 -4.22 -9.69
C SER A 247 3.12 -4.06 -9.82
N TYR A 248 2.41 -5.17 -9.59
CA TYR A 248 0.96 -5.25 -9.51
C TYR A 248 0.53 -5.91 -8.21
N PRO A 249 -0.61 -5.51 -7.61
CA PRO A 249 -1.65 -4.64 -8.17
C PRO A 249 -1.27 -3.14 -8.20
N GLN A 250 -1.97 -2.36 -9.03
CA GLN A 250 -1.91 -0.89 -9.04
C GLN A 250 -3.32 -0.32 -8.89
N LEU A 251 -3.54 0.49 -7.85
CA LEU A 251 -4.81 1.16 -7.60
C LEU A 251 -4.78 2.60 -8.11
N TYR A 252 -5.79 2.98 -8.88
CA TYR A 252 -6.02 4.34 -9.35
C TYR A 252 -7.33 4.89 -8.79
N ILE A 253 -7.32 6.16 -8.39
CA ILE A 253 -8.52 6.90 -7.98
C ILE A 253 -8.58 8.22 -8.76
N ARG A 254 -9.65 8.44 -9.52
CA ARG A 254 -9.83 9.58 -10.42
C ARG A 254 -8.65 9.77 -11.37
N GLY A 255 -8.13 8.65 -11.89
CA GLY A 255 -7.01 8.62 -12.82
C GLY A 255 -5.62 8.83 -12.20
N GLU A 256 -5.52 9.08 -10.90
CA GLU A 256 -4.24 9.22 -10.20
C GLU A 256 -3.82 7.88 -9.56
N LEU A 257 -2.55 7.51 -9.70
CA LEU A 257 -1.98 6.34 -9.06
C LEU A 257 -1.92 6.55 -7.55
N ILE A 258 -2.55 5.66 -6.80
CA ILE A 258 -2.45 5.59 -5.33
C ILE A 258 -1.28 4.71 -4.91
N GLY A 259 -1.09 3.58 -5.59
CA GLY A 259 0.06 2.71 -5.38
C GLY A 259 -0.27 1.22 -5.44
N GLY A 260 0.71 0.42 -5.00
CA GLY A 260 0.58 -1.03 -4.89
C GLY A 260 -0.01 -1.50 -3.56
N SER A 261 0.00 -2.81 -3.32
CA SER A 261 -0.66 -3.41 -2.15
C SER A 261 -0.16 -2.90 -0.81
N ASP A 262 1.14 -2.65 -0.67
CA ASP A 262 1.73 -2.26 0.61
C ASP A 262 1.36 -0.82 0.99
N ILE A 263 1.38 0.10 0.01
CA ILE A 263 0.94 1.49 0.19
C ILE A 263 -0.54 1.54 0.54
N VAL A 264 -1.39 0.83 -0.23
CA VAL A 264 -2.84 0.83 0.02
C VAL A 264 -3.16 0.27 1.40
N LEU A 265 -2.44 -0.76 1.85
CA LEU A 265 -2.59 -1.30 3.20
C LEU A 265 -2.13 -0.32 4.29
N GLU A 266 -1.03 0.40 4.07
CA GLU A 266 -0.55 1.43 5.00
C GLU A 266 -1.54 2.59 5.11
N MET A 267 -2.02 3.10 3.97
CA MET A 267 -3.02 4.18 3.91
C MET A 267 -4.34 3.77 4.58
N GLN A 268 -4.76 2.50 4.46
CA GLN A 268 -5.94 2.01 5.16
C GLN A 268 -5.72 2.05 6.69
N LYS A 269 -4.59 1.52 7.16
CA LYS A 269 -4.26 1.48 8.59
C LYS A 269 -4.13 2.86 9.22
N SER A 270 -3.62 3.84 8.47
CA SER A 270 -3.47 5.22 8.92
C SER A 270 -4.76 6.05 8.82
N GLY A 271 -5.80 5.54 8.15
CA GLY A 271 -7.01 6.28 7.80
C GLY A 271 -6.81 7.32 6.69
N GLU A 272 -5.66 7.32 6.03
CA GLU A 272 -5.38 8.20 4.89
C GLU A 272 -6.18 7.80 3.65
N LEU A 273 -6.41 6.50 3.44
CA LEU A 273 -7.18 6.01 2.31
C LEU A 273 -8.63 6.55 2.35
N GLU A 274 -9.28 6.51 3.51
CA GLU A 274 -10.62 7.06 3.72
C GLU A 274 -10.68 8.56 3.40
N LYS A 275 -9.66 9.32 3.81
CA LYS A 275 -9.55 10.75 3.51
C LYS A 275 -9.46 11.00 2.01
N VAL A 276 -8.56 10.30 1.31
CA VAL A 276 -8.40 10.41 -0.15
C VAL A 276 -9.69 10.05 -0.87
N LEU A 277 -10.36 8.97 -0.46
CA LEU A 277 -11.64 8.55 -1.03
C LEU A 277 -12.74 9.61 -0.80
N THR A 278 -12.76 10.23 0.38
CA THR A 278 -13.73 11.30 0.71
C THR A 278 -13.46 12.57 -0.10
N GLU A 279 -12.21 13.03 -0.14
CA GLU A 279 -11.80 14.24 -0.85
C GLU A 279 -12.04 14.12 -2.36
N LYS A 280 -11.83 12.92 -2.93
CA LYS A 280 -12.12 12.62 -4.34
C LYS A 280 -13.59 12.28 -4.62
N GLY A 281 -14.46 12.39 -3.60
CA GLY A 281 -15.90 12.19 -3.69
C GLY A 281 -16.29 10.76 -4.09
N ILE A 282 -15.47 9.78 -3.72
CA ILE A 282 -15.74 8.35 -3.94
C ILE A 282 -16.67 7.82 -2.86
N ILE A 283 -16.35 8.10 -1.60
CA ILE A 283 -17.20 7.79 -0.45
C ILE A 283 -17.70 9.10 0.16
N LYS A 284 -18.95 9.09 0.63
CA LYS A 284 -19.48 10.20 1.41
C LYS A 284 -19.06 9.97 2.85
N LYS A 285 -18.34 10.94 3.44
CA LYS A 285 -18.24 11.02 4.89
C LYS A 285 -19.65 11.22 5.42
N GLU A 286 -20.13 10.29 6.23
CA GLU A 286 -21.42 10.43 6.91
C GLU A 286 -21.37 11.73 7.73
N SER A 287 -22.15 12.72 7.32
CA SER A 287 -22.17 13.99 8.04
C SER A 287 -22.91 13.81 9.36
N LEU A 288 -22.66 14.69 10.34
CA LEU A 288 -23.47 14.72 11.56
C LEU A 288 -24.96 14.84 11.20
N GLU A 289 -25.30 15.60 10.16
CA GLU A 289 -26.67 15.73 9.68
C GLU A 289 -27.27 14.40 9.20
N ASP A 290 -26.50 13.59 8.45
CA ASP A 290 -26.94 12.26 8.00
C ASP A 290 -27.15 11.31 9.18
N ARG A 291 -26.22 11.34 10.14
CA ARG A 291 -26.32 10.58 11.40
C ARG A 291 -27.56 10.96 12.19
N LEU A 292 -27.86 12.25 12.31
CA LEU A 292 -29.06 12.75 12.98
C LEU A 292 -30.34 12.29 12.25
N LYS A 293 -30.39 12.39 10.91
CA LYS A 293 -31.51 11.90 10.10
C LYS A 293 -31.75 10.41 10.29
N SER A 294 -30.68 9.61 10.34
CA SER A 294 -30.76 8.17 10.61
C SER A 294 -31.31 7.89 12.01
N LEU A 295 -30.82 8.61 13.04
CA LEU A 295 -31.29 8.44 14.42
C LEU A 295 -32.77 8.80 14.59
N ILE A 296 -33.23 9.95 14.05
CA ILE A 296 -34.64 10.39 14.19
C ILE A 296 -35.62 9.50 13.44
N THR A 297 -35.15 8.73 12.45
CA THR A 297 -35.96 7.78 11.66
C THR A 297 -35.77 6.31 12.05
N SER A 298 -34.91 6.02 13.04
CA SER A 298 -34.62 4.66 13.49
C SER A 298 -35.82 3.92 14.09
N SER A 299 -36.86 4.65 14.48
CA SER A 299 -38.17 4.14 14.90
C SER A 299 -39.27 5.12 14.45
N PRO A 300 -40.48 4.65 14.09
CA PRO A 300 -41.59 5.53 13.72
C PRO A 300 -41.89 6.59 14.78
N VAL A 301 -41.89 6.21 16.06
CA VAL A 301 -41.90 7.13 17.19
C VAL A 301 -40.54 7.05 17.86
N MET A 302 -39.81 8.17 17.92
CA MET A 302 -38.45 8.20 18.44
C MET A 302 -38.29 9.29 19.52
N LEU A 303 -37.87 8.89 20.72
CA LEU A 303 -37.71 9.78 21.87
C LEU A 303 -36.23 10.00 22.20
N PHE A 304 -35.76 11.23 22.03
CA PHE A 304 -34.44 11.66 22.52
C PHE A 304 -34.60 12.20 23.94
N MET A 305 -34.02 11.51 24.93
CA MET A 305 -34.23 11.78 26.35
C MET A 305 -32.94 11.74 27.15
N LYS A 306 -33.01 12.14 28.43
CA LYS A 306 -31.89 12.01 29.38
C LYS A 306 -32.09 10.73 30.17
N GLY A 307 -31.21 9.75 30.01
CA GLY A 307 -31.37 8.38 30.51
C GLY A 307 -32.14 7.48 29.53
N THR A 308 -32.65 6.35 30.03
CA THR A 308 -33.41 5.37 29.24
C THR A 308 -34.88 5.29 29.70
N PRO A 309 -35.80 4.68 28.93
CA PRO A 309 -37.20 4.55 29.33
C PRO A 309 -37.43 3.81 30.65
N ASP A 310 -36.50 2.94 31.05
CA ASP A 310 -36.54 2.21 32.32
C ASP A 310 -35.79 2.94 33.44
N ALA A 311 -34.85 3.82 33.10
CA ALA A 311 -34.05 4.60 34.04
C ALA A 311 -33.92 6.07 33.58
N PRO A 312 -35.02 6.85 33.58
CA PRO A 312 -34.99 8.25 33.18
C PRO A 312 -34.20 9.07 34.20
N ARG A 313 -33.32 9.95 33.72
CA ARG A 313 -32.42 10.80 34.54
C ARG A 313 -32.89 12.25 34.66
N CYS A 314 -34.10 12.54 34.19
CA CYS A 314 -34.69 13.87 34.21
C CYS A 314 -36.22 13.78 34.35
N GLY A 315 -36.82 14.61 35.20
CA GLY A 315 -38.27 14.61 35.43
C GLY A 315 -39.09 14.86 34.17
N PHE A 316 -38.64 15.73 33.27
CA PHE A 316 -39.30 15.96 31.97
C PHE A 316 -39.25 14.73 31.07
N SER A 317 -38.11 14.05 31.03
CA SER A 317 -37.98 12.79 30.28
C SER A 317 -38.87 11.68 30.86
N SER A 318 -38.96 11.58 32.18
CA SER A 318 -39.86 10.63 32.85
C SER A 318 -41.33 10.88 32.51
N LYS A 319 -41.77 12.15 32.49
CA LYS A 319 -43.13 12.53 32.10
C LYS A 319 -43.49 12.06 30.68
N VAL A 320 -42.63 12.34 29.70
CA VAL A 320 -42.86 11.94 28.30
C VAL A 320 -42.90 10.41 28.15
N VAL A 321 -42.00 9.69 28.82
CA VAL A 321 -42.01 8.22 28.82
C VAL A 321 -43.33 7.67 29.37
N ASN A 322 -43.81 8.21 30.49
CA ASN A 322 -45.06 7.77 31.10
C ASN A 322 -46.26 8.07 30.20
N ALA A 323 -46.32 9.27 29.61
CA ALA A 323 -47.38 9.64 28.67
C ALA A 323 -47.48 8.65 27.50
N LEU A 324 -46.35 8.32 26.86
CA LEU A 324 -46.32 7.36 25.76
C LEU A 324 -46.73 5.95 26.20
N LYS A 325 -46.30 5.52 27.40
CA LYS A 325 -46.67 4.21 27.98
C LYS A 325 -48.17 4.13 28.30
N GLU A 326 -48.76 5.19 28.86
CA GLU A 326 -50.18 5.27 29.19
C GLU A 326 -51.07 5.24 27.94
N GLU A 327 -50.65 5.91 26.86
CA GLU A 327 -51.34 5.88 25.57
C GLU A 327 -51.15 4.54 24.80
N GLY A 328 -50.27 3.67 25.30
CA GLY A 328 -49.92 2.40 24.67
C GLY A 328 -49.15 2.57 23.36
N VAL A 329 -48.38 3.65 23.22
CA VAL A 329 -47.55 3.93 22.05
C VAL A 329 -46.23 3.17 22.17
N THR A 330 -45.85 2.44 21.12
CA THR A 330 -44.52 1.81 21.04
C THR A 330 -43.53 2.82 20.47
N PHE A 331 -42.38 3.00 21.11
CA PHE A 331 -41.38 3.99 20.71
C PHE A 331 -39.95 3.47 20.90
N GLY A 332 -39.04 3.97 20.06
CA GLY A 332 -37.60 3.87 20.25
C GLY A 332 -37.10 5.03 21.12
N SER A 333 -35.92 4.87 21.72
CA SER A 333 -35.33 5.92 22.56
C SER A 333 -33.83 6.03 22.37
N PHE A 334 -33.29 7.25 22.52
CA PHE A 334 -31.86 7.52 22.53
C PHE A 334 -31.49 8.36 23.76
N ASP A 335 -30.48 7.92 24.52
CA ASP A 335 -29.96 8.68 25.67
C ASP A 335 -29.00 9.76 25.19
N ILE A 336 -29.44 11.01 25.24
CA ILE A 336 -28.66 12.16 24.78
C ILE A 336 -27.45 12.46 25.67
N LEU A 337 -27.36 11.85 26.86
CA LEU A 337 -26.22 12.03 27.76
C LEU A 337 -25.01 11.17 27.37
N THR A 338 -25.18 10.17 26.51
CA THR A 338 -24.09 9.30 26.08
C THR A 338 -23.33 9.84 24.87
N ASP A 339 -23.87 10.84 24.18
CA ASP A 339 -23.29 11.40 22.96
C ASP A 339 -23.50 12.92 22.89
N GLU A 340 -22.46 13.68 23.21
CA GLU A 340 -22.51 15.14 23.24
C GLU A 340 -22.58 15.75 21.83
N GLU A 341 -22.07 15.08 20.79
CA GLU A 341 -22.14 15.56 19.41
C GLU A 341 -23.58 15.48 18.90
N VAL A 342 -24.24 14.34 19.09
CA VAL A 342 -25.67 14.15 18.79
C VAL A 342 -26.51 15.13 19.61
N ARG A 343 -26.17 15.34 20.88
CA ARG A 343 -26.87 16.29 21.77
C ARG A 343 -26.87 17.71 21.26
N GLN A 344 -25.72 18.22 20.85
CA GLN A 344 -25.62 19.59 20.35
C GLN A 344 -26.16 19.67 18.93
N GLY A 345 -25.89 18.66 18.10
CA GLY A 345 -26.38 18.54 16.74
C GLY A 345 -27.91 18.58 16.66
N LEU A 346 -28.61 17.77 17.47
CA LEU A 346 -30.08 17.73 17.45
C LEU A 346 -30.72 19.07 17.80
N LYS A 347 -30.15 19.86 18.73
CA LYS A 347 -30.70 21.18 19.07
C LYS A 347 -30.70 22.14 17.89
N VAL A 348 -29.60 22.11 17.13
CA VAL A 348 -29.44 22.96 15.94
C VAL A 348 -30.30 22.42 14.80
N PHE A 349 -30.26 21.11 14.56
CA PHE A 349 -31.00 20.44 13.47
C PHE A 349 -32.51 20.63 13.59
N SER A 350 -33.06 20.52 14.80
CA SER A 350 -34.49 20.64 15.08
C SER A 350 -34.96 22.06 15.34
N ASN A 351 -34.02 23.01 15.45
CA ASN A 351 -34.26 24.34 16.00
C ASN A 351 -34.99 24.30 17.37
N TRP A 352 -34.65 23.31 18.22
CA TRP A 352 -35.28 23.10 19.51
C TRP A 352 -34.25 23.05 20.65
N PRO A 353 -34.31 23.94 21.66
CA PRO A 353 -33.21 24.15 22.60
C PRO A 353 -33.08 23.08 23.70
N THR A 354 -34.14 22.32 23.99
CA THR A 354 -34.24 21.46 25.19
C THR A 354 -34.50 19.99 24.87
N PHE A 355 -34.35 19.14 25.89
CA PHE A 355 -34.69 17.71 25.85
C PHE A 355 -35.58 17.38 27.07
N PRO A 356 -36.55 16.46 26.94
CA PRO A 356 -36.73 15.50 25.83
C PRO A 356 -37.27 16.09 24.52
N GLN A 357 -36.98 15.44 23.40
CA GLN A 357 -37.54 15.75 22.07
C GLN A 357 -38.21 14.48 21.52
N LEU A 358 -39.49 14.58 21.14
CA LEU A 358 -40.24 13.48 20.54
C LEU A 358 -40.39 13.69 19.04
N TYR A 359 -40.07 12.65 18.27
CA TYR A 359 -40.19 12.62 16.82
C TYR A 359 -41.20 11.58 16.38
N TYR A 360 -41.89 11.87 15.28
CA TYR A 360 -42.74 10.94 14.56
C TYR A 360 -42.40 10.93 13.07
N LYS A 361 -42.04 9.77 12.52
CA LYS A 361 -41.61 9.57 11.12
C LYS A 361 -40.52 10.58 10.67
N GLY A 362 -39.63 10.96 11.59
CA GLY A 362 -38.55 11.93 11.34
C GLY A 362 -38.94 13.40 11.52
N GLU A 363 -40.19 13.73 11.81
CA GLU A 363 -40.65 15.09 12.10
C GLU A 363 -40.71 15.34 13.61
N LEU A 364 -40.31 16.54 14.04
CA LEU A 364 -40.36 16.93 15.45
C LEU A 364 -41.82 17.19 15.86
N ILE A 365 -42.30 16.43 16.83
CA ILE A 365 -43.60 16.68 17.47
C ILE A 365 -43.47 17.75 18.55
N GLY A 366 -42.41 17.67 19.37
CA GLY A 366 -42.13 18.70 20.36
C GLY A 366 -41.39 18.22 21.61
N GLY A 367 -41.32 19.13 22.59
CA GLY A 367 -40.77 18.89 23.92
C GLY A 367 -41.78 18.29 24.90
N CYS A 368 -41.38 18.22 26.18
CA CYS A 368 -42.23 17.67 27.24
C CYS A 368 -43.56 18.43 27.38
N ASP A 369 -43.54 19.75 27.28
CA ASP A 369 -44.73 20.61 27.35
C ASP A 369 -45.77 20.27 26.29
N ILE A 370 -45.36 20.23 25.01
CA ILE A 370 -46.26 19.89 23.89
C ILE A 370 -46.80 18.46 24.04
N VAL A 371 -45.96 17.50 24.42
CA VAL A 371 -46.41 16.10 24.61
C VAL A 371 -47.46 16.02 25.73
N MET A 372 -47.27 16.71 26.84
CA MET A 372 -48.25 16.71 27.93
C MET A 372 -49.55 17.42 27.55
N GLU A 373 -49.48 18.47 26.71
CA GLU A 373 -50.65 19.15 26.16
C GLU A 373 -51.46 18.22 25.25
N LEU A 374 -50.80 17.56 24.29
CA LEU A 374 -51.42 16.57 23.41
C LEU A 374 -52.01 15.38 24.18
N GLN A 375 -51.37 14.95 25.26
CA GLN A 375 -51.91 13.89 26.12
C GLN A 375 -53.18 14.37 26.82
N SER A 376 -53.16 15.61 27.34
CA SER A 376 -54.30 16.19 28.07
C SER A 376 -55.48 16.49 27.15
N SER A 377 -55.25 16.81 25.87
CA SER A 377 -56.30 16.97 24.86
C SER A 377 -56.82 15.63 24.31
N GLY A 378 -56.11 14.52 24.57
CA GLY A 378 -56.43 13.18 24.03
C GLY A 378 -56.01 13.01 22.57
N GLU A 379 -55.19 13.91 22.03
CA GLU A 379 -54.74 13.91 20.63
C GLU A 379 -53.41 13.19 20.42
N LEU A 380 -52.62 12.98 21.48
CA LEU A 380 -51.26 12.43 21.39
C LEU A 380 -51.18 11.13 20.59
N LYS A 381 -52.07 10.17 20.87
CA LYS A 381 -52.08 8.88 20.17
C LYS A 381 -52.44 9.03 18.69
N ALA A 382 -53.39 9.91 18.37
CA ALA A 382 -53.79 10.18 17.00
C ALA A 382 -52.61 10.79 16.22
N THR A 383 -51.95 11.82 16.77
CA THR A 383 -50.77 12.46 16.17
C THR A 383 -49.63 11.46 15.89
N LEU A 384 -49.47 10.43 16.73
CA LEU A 384 -48.42 9.42 16.59
C LEU A 384 -48.84 8.15 15.80
N SER A 385 -50.01 8.17 15.16
CA SER A 385 -50.52 7.03 14.37
C SER A 385 -51.04 7.38 12.98
N GLU A 386 -51.05 8.67 12.60
CA GLU A 386 -51.31 9.16 11.23
C GLU A 386 -50.24 8.69 10.24
#